data_AF-A0A836EXY9-F1
#
_entry.id   AF-A0A836EXY9-F1
#
_cell.length_a   1.000
_cell.length_b   1.000
_cell.length_c   1.000
_cell.angle_alpha   90.00
_cell.angle_beta   90.00
_cell.angle_gamma   90.00
#
_symmetry.space_group_name_H-M   'P 1'
#
loop_
_entity.id
_entity.type
_entity.pdbx_description
1 polymer ?
#
loop_
_entity_poly.entity_id
_entity_poly.type
_entity_poly.pdbx_seq_one_letter_code
_entity_poly.pdbx_strand_id
1 'polypeptide(L)'
;MGTTDIKQSLKMKQRQDRSKSLQIPEETEPGALLTLGLREMRFGDVNVAVNCINKALELNPNDKNALIARSKCYLLLGNPQKALDDAEAALRLNPKNSSKSKAVYCKAEALYHLGDFEMSLVYYYRGMRIRPEFGEFRLGVQKAKNAIQNVLLEAAGGKALPCIVDVRDEKQVIDAVENAVAKFGGIDVVVNNASAISLTGTLATEMKRYDLMNNINARGTFLVSRVCIPYLKKSTNPHIINISPPLNMKPIWFQNHVAYTMAKYGMSMCVLGMAEEFKPDGIAVNAVWPKTAIYTAAMDMLLSSDSSNVSRKPEIMADAVYALLCKDSKSITGQFLIDEEILKNEGITDFTDYACNPANKDNLMLDFFLDGAHTNVHSADKTNNEETGQLVHLFNVINANLSSELVDKTGAIYQFNVKGKESGVWFLDLKNGKGATGKGEPSQPADATLTMDSENFFAMFSGKLKPVSAFMTGKLNISGNMQKAMKLEKLMTSLKSKL
;
A
#
# COMPACT_ATOMS: atom_id res chain seq x y z
N MET A 1 -37.39 -30.11 -31.19
CA MET A 1 -36.81 -28.76 -31.39
C MET A 1 -37.89 -27.74 -31.07
N GLY A 2 -38.06 -27.39 -29.80
CA GLY A 2 -39.27 -26.75 -29.28
C GLY A 2 -38.97 -25.41 -28.61
N THR A 3 -39.86 -24.43 -28.85
CA THR A 3 -40.19 -23.16 -28.13
C THR A 3 -39.10 -22.34 -27.41
N THR A 4 -38.13 -22.96 -26.76
CA THR A 4 -36.96 -22.34 -26.11
C THR A 4 -36.06 -21.63 -27.12
N ASP A 5 -35.89 -22.22 -28.31
CA ASP A 5 -35.03 -21.72 -29.40
C ASP A 5 -35.61 -20.46 -30.07
N ILE A 6 -36.94 -20.41 -30.19
CA ILE A 6 -37.69 -19.26 -30.73
C ILE A 6 -37.65 -18.07 -29.76
N LYS A 7 -37.74 -18.33 -28.44
CA LYS A 7 -37.63 -17.28 -27.42
C LYS A 7 -36.20 -16.69 -27.34
N GLN A 8 -35.17 -17.51 -27.50
CA GLN A 8 -33.79 -17.05 -27.52
C GLN A 8 -33.48 -16.23 -28.77
N SER A 9 -33.90 -16.69 -29.94
CA SER A 9 -33.72 -15.97 -31.21
C SER A 9 -34.49 -14.64 -31.25
N LEU A 10 -35.71 -14.58 -30.71
CA LEU A 10 -36.46 -13.31 -30.54
C LEU A 10 -35.76 -12.33 -29.60
N LYS A 11 -35.20 -12.82 -28.47
CA LYS A 11 -34.42 -11.99 -27.54
C LYS A 11 -33.14 -11.46 -28.21
N MET A 12 -32.46 -12.28 -29.01
CA MET A 12 -31.26 -11.86 -29.74
C MET A 12 -31.58 -10.81 -30.80
N LYS A 13 -32.67 -10.98 -31.55
CA LYS A 13 -33.13 -10.00 -32.54
C LYS A 13 -33.55 -8.69 -31.89
N GLN A 14 -34.31 -8.73 -30.80
CA GLN A 14 -34.67 -7.54 -30.02
C GLN A 14 -33.43 -6.81 -29.45
N ARG A 15 -32.40 -7.53 -29.01
CA ARG A 15 -31.11 -6.93 -28.60
C ARG A 15 -30.39 -6.25 -29.77
N GLN A 16 -30.31 -6.91 -30.92
CA GLN A 16 -29.65 -6.35 -32.10
C GLN A 16 -30.36 -5.11 -32.66
N ASP A 17 -31.68 -5.14 -32.76
CA ASP A 17 -32.47 -4.02 -33.26
C ASP A 17 -32.40 -2.82 -32.29
N ARG A 18 -32.36 -3.09 -30.98
CA ARG A 18 -32.26 -2.06 -29.94
C ARG A 18 -30.86 -1.45 -29.82
N SER A 19 -29.81 -2.26 -30.00
CA SER A 19 -28.43 -1.77 -30.05
C SER A 19 -28.20 -0.87 -31.26
N LYS A 20 -28.92 -1.10 -32.38
CA LYS A 20 -28.88 -0.24 -33.57
C LYS A 20 -29.69 1.05 -33.41
N SER A 21 -30.74 1.05 -32.58
CA SER A 21 -31.62 2.21 -32.37
C SER A 21 -31.19 3.13 -31.23
N LEU A 22 -30.15 2.79 -30.46
CA LEU A 22 -29.75 3.55 -29.28
C LEU A 22 -28.92 4.79 -29.69
N GLN A 23 -29.60 5.82 -30.19
CA GLN A 23 -29.01 7.15 -30.29
C GLN A 23 -29.00 7.77 -28.89
N ILE A 24 -27.82 7.99 -28.33
CA ILE A 24 -27.64 8.71 -27.07
C ILE A 24 -27.76 10.20 -27.39
N PRO A 25 -28.80 10.93 -26.93
CA PRO A 25 -28.93 12.36 -27.22
C PRO A 25 -27.72 13.13 -26.68
N GLU A 26 -27.18 14.09 -27.44
CA GLU A 26 -25.99 14.87 -27.07
C GLU A 26 -26.17 15.71 -25.79
N GLU A 27 -27.41 16.08 -25.44
CA GLU A 27 -27.75 16.89 -24.26
C GLU A 27 -28.20 16.07 -23.03
N THR A 28 -27.79 14.80 -22.94
CA THR A 28 -28.26 13.93 -21.84
C THR A 28 -27.50 14.21 -20.54
N GLU A 29 -28.22 14.59 -19.48
CA GLU A 29 -27.64 14.76 -18.14
C GLU A 29 -26.88 13.49 -17.67
N PRO A 30 -25.79 13.63 -16.89
CA PRO A 30 -24.98 12.49 -16.42
C PRO A 30 -25.79 11.39 -15.70
N GLY A 31 -26.80 11.79 -14.92
CA GLY A 31 -27.69 10.87 -14.22
C GLY A 31 -28.59 10.05 -15.15
N ALA A 32 -29.03 10.61 -16.28
CA ALA A 32 -29.82 9.91 -17.27
C ALA A 32 -28.96 8.90 -18.05
N LEU A 33 -27.71 9.26 -18.38
CA LEU A 33 -26.72 8.34 -18.97
C LEU A 33 -26.43 7.15 -18.05
N LEU A 34 -26.23 7.40 -16.75
CA LEU A 34 -26.04 6.33 -15.77
C LEU A 34 -27.28 5.42 -15.67
N THR A 35 -28.47 6.00 -15.64
CA THR A 35 -29.74 5.24 -15.58
C THR A 35 -29.92 4.36 -16.81
N LEU A 36 -29.58 4.87 -17.99
CA LEU A 36 -29.56 4.11 -19.24
C LEU A 36 -28.53 2.98 -19.17
N GLY A 37 -27.30 3.25 -18.72
CA GLY A 37 -26.28 2.22 -18.55
C GLY A 37 -26.71 1.10 -17.61
N LEU A 38 -27.28 1.44 -16.46
CA LEU A 38 -27.83 0.45 -15.50
C LEU A 38 -29.02 -0.34 -16.07
N ARG A 39 -29.80 0.24 -16.97
CA ARG A 39 -30.88 -0.43 -17.69
C ARG A 39 -30.29 -1.45 -18.68
N GLU A 40 -29.36 -1.04 -19.54
CA GLU A 40 -28.74 -1.93 -20.53
C GLU A 40 -27.96 -3.08 -19.87
N MET A 41 -27.28 -2.81 -18.75
CA MET A 41 -26.63 -3.86 -17.95
C MET A 41 -27.65 -4.92 -17.47
N ARG A 42 -28.87 -4.52 -17.08
CA ARG A 42 -29.95 -5.47 -16.69
C ARG A 42 -30.49 -6.27 -17.88
N PHE A 43 -30.46 -5.72 -19.08
CA PHE A 43 -30.84 -6.43 -20.30
C PHE A 43 -29.73 -7.35 -20.85
N GLY A 44 -28.51 -7.25 -20.29
CA GLY A 44 -27.35 -8.05 -20.66
C GLY A 44 -26.48 -7.42 -21.74
N ASP A 45 -26.76 -6.19 -22.15
CA ASP A 45 -26.00 -5.47 -23.17
C ASP A 45 -24.85 -4.68 -22.51
N VAL A 46 -23.90 -5.41 -21.94
CA VAL A 46 -22.84 -4.84 -21.06
C VAL A 46 -21.93 -3.85 -21.78
N ASN A 47 -21.64 -4.06 -23.07
CA ASN A 47 -20.83 -3.13 -23.87
C ASN A 47 -21.52 -1.76 -24.02
N VAL A 48 -22.83 -1.77 -24.28
CA VAL A 48 -23.63 -0.54 -24.37
C VAL A 48 -23.68 0.14 -23.01
N ALA A 49 -23.87 -0.64 -21.94
CA ALA A 49 -23.87 -0.12 -20.58
C ALA A 49 -22.57 0.61 -20.23
N VAL A 50 -21.41 0.00 -20.52
CA VAL A 50 -20.11 0.60 -20.21
C VAL A 50 -19.89 1.89 -21.01
N ASN A 51 -20.34 1.95 -22.27
CA ASN A 51 -20.25 3.16 -23.09
C ASN A 51 -21.11 4.30 -22.53
N CYS A 52 -22.34 4.02 -22.11
CA CYS A 52 -23.19 5.01 -21.46
C CYS A 52 -22.57 5.52 -20.15
N ILE A 53 -21.99 4.62 -19.35
CA ILE A 53 -21.37 4.98 -18.07
C ILE A 53 -20.06 5.75 -18.28
N ASN A 54 -19.27 5.43 -19.30
CA ASN A 54 -18.08 6.21 -19.67
C ASN A 54 -18.44 7.64 -20.02
N LYS A 55 -19.46 7.86 -20.85
CA LYS A 55 -19.97 9.21 -21.15
C LYS A 55 -20.46 9.92 -19.87
N ALA A 56 -21.13 9.22 -18.97
CA ALA A 56 -21.53 9.80 -17.68
C ALA A 56 -20.33 10.24 -16.83
N LEU A 57 -19.24 9.46 -16.83
CA LEU A 57 -18.01 9.77 -16.11
C LEU A 57 -17.14 10.82 -16.80
N GLU A 58 -17.23 10.98 -18.12
CA GLU A 58 -16.61 12.10 -18.84
C GLU A 58 -17.22 13.43 -18.39
N LEU A 59 -18.54 13.47 -18.19
CA LEU A 59 -19.26 14.65 -17.70
C LEU A 59 -19.13 14.84 -16.18
N ASN A 60 -19.06 13.76 -15.41
CA ASN A 60 -18.88 13.80 -13.95
C ASN A 60 -17.90 12.70 -13.47
N PRO A 61 -16.59 12.98 -13.48
CA PRO A 61 -15.55 11.98 -13.15
C PRO A 61 -15.63 11.43 -11.71
N ASN A 62 -16.24 12.17 -10.80
CA ASN A 62 -16.32 11.82 -9.38
C ASN A 62 -17.69 11.26 -8.98
N ASP A 63 -18.50 10.77 -9.94
CA ASP A 63 -19.71 10.02 -9.60
C ASP A 63 -19.38 8.59 -9.14
N LYS A 64 -19.36 8.41 -7.82
CA LYS A 64 -19.15 7.10 -7.19
C LYS A 64 -20.14 6.02 -7.64
N ASN A 65 -21.39 6.36 -7.97
CA ASN A 65 -22.36 5.36 -8.43
C ASN A 65 -22.05 4.93 -9.87
N ALA A 66 -21.59 5.86 -10.71
CA ALA A 66 -21.11 5.55 -12.05
C ALA A 66 -19.83 4.71 -12.02
N LEU A 67 -18.87 5.03 -11.15
CA LEU A 67 -17.68 4.19 -10.93
C LEU A 67 -18.04 2.77 -10.47
N ILE A 68 -18.95 2.61 -9.51
CA ILE A 68 -19.44 1.28 -9.07
C ILE A 68 -20.13 0.53 -10.22
N ALA A 69 -20.96 1.21 -11.01
CA ALA A 69 -21.64 0.60 -12.14
C ALA A 69 -20.66 0.16 -13.24
N ARG A 70 -19.64 0.97 -13.51
CA ARG A 70 -18.58 0.63 -14.48
C ARG A 70 -17.70 -0.51 -13.99
N SER A 71 -17.33 -0.51 -12.72
CA SER A 71 -16.63 -1.64 -12.07
C SER A 71 -17.39 -2.95 -12.26
N LYS A 72 -18.71 -2.94 -12.03
CA LYS A 72 -19.56 -4.12 -12.29
C LYS A 72 -19.59 -4.53 -13.76
N CYS A 73 -19.63 -3.58 -14.69
CA CYS A 73 -19.54 -3.89 -16.13
C CYS A 73 -18.19 -4.52 -16.47
N TYR A 74 -17.08 -4.01 -15.94
CA TYR A 74 -15.76 -4.57 -16.16
C TYR A 74 -15.62 -6.01 -15.62
N LEU A 75 -16.23 -6.33 -14.47
CA LEU A 75 -16.31 -7.71 -13.99
C LEU A 75 -17.03 -8.63 -14.99
N LEU A 76 -18.18 -8.19 -15.50
CA LEU A 76 -18.97 -8.95 -16.49
C LEU A 76 -18.26 -9.09 -17.84
N LEU A 77 -17.37 -8.15 -18.18
CA LEU A 77 -16.54 -8.18 -19.39
C LEU A 77 -15.21 -8.92 -19.20
N GLY A 78 -14.94 -9.49 -18.02
CA GLY A 78 -13.69 -10.20 -17.74
C GLY A 78 -12.46 -9.29 -17.59
N ASN A 79 -12.66 -8.04 -17.18
CA ASN A 79 -11.59 -7.05 -16.97
C ASN A 79 -11.44 -6.72 -15.46
N PRO A 80 -10.96 -7.65 -14.62
CA PRO A 80 -11.00 -7.49 -13.17
C PRO A 80 -10.06 -6.38 -12.65
N GLN A 81 -8.93 -6.11 -13.31
CA GLN A 81 -8.05 -4.99 -12.90
C GLN A 81 -8.75 -3.64 -13.01
N LYS A 82 -9.36 -3.34 -14.16
CA LYS A 82 -10.14 -2.10 -14.35
C LYS A 82 -11.31 -2.01 -13.37
N ALA A 83 -11.92 -3.15 -13.04
CA ALA A 83 -12.98 -3.21 -12.05
C ALA A 83 -12.47 -2.85 -10.64
N LEU A 84 -11.28 -3.34 -10.27
CA LEU A 84 -10.62 -3.02 -9.02
C LEU A 84 -10.33 -1.51 -8.93
N ASP A 85 -9.73 -0.94 -9.98
CA ASP A 85 -9.37 0.48 -10.04
C ASP A 85 -10.59 1.40 -9.80
N ASP A 86 -11.72 1.10 -10.47
CA ASP A 86 -12.97 1.83 -10.31
C ASP A 86 -13.60 1.64 -8.92
N ALA A 87 -13.54 0.43 -8.36
CA ALA A 87 -14.07 0.15 -7.03
C ALA A 87 -13.26 0.91 -5.96
N GLU A 88 -11.94 0.99 -6.10
CA GLU A 88 -11.07 1.77 -5.23
C GLU A 88 -11.29 3.27 -5.39
N ALA A 89 -11.41 3.76 -6.62
CA ALA A 89 -11.78 5.15 -6.89
C ALA A 89 -13.11 5.51 -6.22
N ALA A 90 -14.13 4.66 -6.33
CA ALA A 90 -15.42 4.87 -5.67
C ALA A 90 -15.31 4.90 -4.14
N LEU A 91 -14.47 4.06 -3.53
CA LEU A 91 -14.24 4.03 -2.09
C LEU A 91 -13.48 5.27 -1.58
N ARG A 92 -12.54 5.81 -2.38
CA ARG A 92 -11.82 7.07 -2.07
C ARG A 92 -12.76 8.27 -1.95
N LEU A 93 -13.90 8.23 -2.61
CA LEU A 93 -14.93 9.29 -2.57
C LEU A 93 -15.87 9.21 -1.34
N ASN A 94 -15.50 8.43 -0.31
CA ASN A 94 -16.23 8.29 0.95
C ASN A 94 -17.75 8.07 0.77
N PRO A 95 -18.17 6.98 0.09
CA PRO A 95 -19.58 6.70 -0.16
C PRO A 95 -20.36 6.44 1.13
N LYS A 96 -21.65 6.79 1.13
CA LYS A 96 -22.61 6.38 2.17
C LYS A 96 -22.73 4.85 2.21
N ASN A 97 -23.15 4.27 3.34
CA ASN A 97 -23.18 2.83 3.59
C ASN A 97 -23.76 1.98 2.43
N SER A 98 -24.86 2.40 1.80
CA SER A 98 -25.43 1.69 0.65
C SER A 98 -24.47 1.60 -0.53
N SER A 99 -23.97 2.73 -1.05
CA SER A 99 -22.98 2.73 -2.14
C SER A 99 -21.64 2.14 -1.71
N LYS A 100 -21.24 2.32 -0.44
CA LYS A 100 -20.01 1.74 0.13
C LYS A 100 -20.06 0.22 0.10
N SER A 101 -21.18 -0.38 0.50
CA SER A 101 -21.36 -1.84 0.44
C SER A 101 -21.22 -2.37 -1.00
N LYS A 102 -21.81 -1.67 -1.99
CA LYS A 102 -21.67 -2.05 -3.40
C LYS A 102 -20.24 -1.91 -3.93
N ALA A 103 -19.53 -0.84 -3.55
CA ALA A 103 -18.13 -0.64 -3.93
C ALA A 103 -17.22 -1.71 -3.29
N VAL A 104 -17.42 -2.01 -2.00
CA VAL A 104 -16.71 -3.08 -1.29
C VAL A 104 -16.97 -4.44 -1.95
N TYR A 105 -18.21 -4.70 -2.35
CA TYR A 105 -18.56 -5.93 -3.06
C TYR A 105 -17.84 -6.03 -4.41
N CYS A 106 -17.87 -4.97 -5.23
CA CYS A 106 -17.18 -4.98 -6.53
C CYS A 106 -15.65 -5.14 -6.36
N LYS A 107 -15.08 -4.53 -5.32
CA LYS A 107 -13.66 -4.74 -4.96
C LYS A 107 -13.38 -6.19 -4.58
N ALA A 108 -14.23 -6.81 -3.76
CA ALA A 108 -14.06 -8.21 -3.36
C ALA A 108 -14.13 -9.18 -4.55
N GLU A 109 -15.10 -8.98 -5.45
CA GLU A 109 -15.23 -9.76 -6.69
C GLU A 109 -14.04 -9.53 -7.64
N ALA A 110 -13.57 -8.29 -7.79
CA ALA A 110 -12.42 -7.98 -8.63
C ALA A 110 -11.16 -8.70 -8.13
N LEU A 111 -10.90 -8.65 -6.83
CA LEU A 111 -9.79 -9.37 -6.19
C LEU A 111 -9.93 -10.89 -6.36
N TYR A 112 -11.15 -11.42 -6.22
CA TYR A 112 -11.43 -12.84 -6.45
C TYR A 112 -11.05 -13.26 -7.88
N HIS A 113 -11.45 -12.47 -8.88
CA HIS A 113 -11.15 -12.74 -10.28
C HIS A 113 -9.67 -12.49 -10.66
N LEU A 114 -8.93 -11.71 -9.87
CA LEU A 114 -7.48 -11.57 -9.98
C LEU A 114 -6.72 -12.72 -9.30
N GLY A 115 -7.41 -13.61 -8.59
CA GLY A 115 -6.79 -14.71 -7.83
C GLY A 115 -6.32 -14.31 -6.42
N ASP A 116 -6.52 -13.06 -6.00
CA ASP A 116 -6.23 -12.60 -4.64
C ASP A 116 -7.40 -12.98 -3.71
N PHE A 117 -7.52 -14.28 -3.45
CA PHE A 117 -8.62 -14.85 -2.68
C PHE A 117 -8.59 -14.43 -1.21
N GLU A 118 -7.41 -14.16 -0.65
CA GLU A 118 -7.24 -13.72 0.74
C GLU A 118 -7.81 -12.32 0.94
N MET A 119 -7.39 -11.35 0.12
CA MET A 119 -7.93 -10.00 0.22
C MET A 119 -9.39 -9.95 -0.20
N SER A 120 -9.79 -10.76 -1.19
CA SER A 120 -11.20 -10.93 -1.53
C SER A 120 -12.04 -11.34 -0.32
N LEU A 121 -11.60 -12.36 0.43
CA LEU A 121 -12.25 -12.81 1.65
C LEU A 121 -12.37 -11.68 2.68
N VAL A 122 -11.29 -10.92 2.91
CA VAL A 122 -11.29 -9.76 3.81
C VAL A 122 -12.36 -8.74 3.41
N TYR A 123 -12.46 -8.39 2.13
CA TYR A 123 -13.44 -7.41 1.67
C TYR A 123 -14.88 -7.93 1.72
N TYR A 124 -15.13 -9.22 1.47
CA TYR A 124 -16.46 -9.79 1.69
C TYR A 124 -16.90 -9.67 3.15
N TYR A 125 -16.02 -9.97 4.12
CA TYR A 125 -16.32 -9.81 5.54
C TYR A 125 -16.51 -8.35 5.96
N ARG A 126 -15.70 -7.42 5.44
CA ARG A 126 -15.92 -5.97 5.63
C ARG A 126 -17.29 -5.56 5.11
N GLY A 127 -17.70 -6.11 3.96
CA GLY A 127 -19.02 -5.95 3.39
C GLY A 127 -20.14 -6.43 4.31
N MET A 128 -20.01 -7.64 4.88
CA MET A 128 -20.97 -8.20 5.83
C MET A 128 -21.15 -7.31 7.07
N ARG A 129 -20.09 -6.65 7.55
CA ARG A 129 -20.19 -5.70 8.68
C ARG A 129 -20.95 -4.42 8.31
N ILE A 130 -20.90 -4.00 7.05
CA ILE A 130 -21.63 -2.82 6.57
C ILE A 130 -23.09 -3.17 6.29
N ARG A 131 -23.35 -4.34 5.71
CA ARG A 131 -24.67 -4.77 5.23
C ARG A 131 -24.89 -6.28 5.38
N PRO A 132 -25.21 -6.78 6.59
CA PRO A 132 -25.33 -8.23 6.89
C PRO A 132 -26.44 -8.96 6.12
N GLU A 133 -27.47 -8.23 5.71
CA GLU A 133 -28.62 -8.75 4.96
C GLU A 133 -28.33 -8.97 3.47
N PHE A 134 -27.21 -8.45 2.96
CA PHE A 134 -26.81 -8.62 1.56
C PHE A 134 -26.18 -10.00 1.36
N GLY A 135 -27.00 -10.93 0.86
CA GLY A 135 -26.66 -12.35 0.74
C GLY A 135 -25.43 -12.64 -0.11
N GLU A 136 -25.11 -11.81 -1.11
CA GLU A 136 -23.94 -12.02 -1.97
C GLU A 136 -22.63 -12.03 -1.17
N PHE A 137 -22.52 -11.30 -0.05
CA PHE A 137 -21.31 -11.35 0.76
C PHE A 137 -21.07 -12.73 1.38
N ARG A 138 -22.10 -13.40 1.88
CA ARG A 138 -21.97 -14.75 2.47
C ARG A 138 -21.54 -15.77 1.41
N LEU A 139 -22.13 -15.66 0.22
CA LEU A 139 -21.74 -16.50 -0.91
C LEU A 139 -20.29 -16.22 -1.32
N GLY A 140 -19.89 -14.96 -1.38
CA GLY A 140 -18.51 -14.55 -1.65
C GLY A 140 -17.51 -15.09 -0.63
N VAL A 141 -17.84 -15.03 0.66
CA VAL A 141 -17.05 -15.66 1.73
C VAL A 141 -16.85 -17.14 1.47
N GLN A 142 -17.93 -17.89 1.18
CA GLN A 142 -17.82 -19.32 0.92
C GLN A 142 -16.94 -19.62 -0.30
N LYS A 143 -17.13 -18.86 -1.39
CA LYS A 143 -16.34 -18.99 -2.61
C LYS A 143 -14.85 -18.74 -2.34
N ALA A 144 -14.52 -17.63 -1.69
CA ALA A 144 -13.14 -17.28 -1.38
C ALA A 144 -12.48 -18.30 -0.43
N LYS A 145 -13.20 -18.79 0.59
CA LYS A 145 -12.70 -19.87 1.46
C LYS A 145 -12.40 -21.16 0.69
N ASN A 146 -13.32 -21.59 -0.18
CA ASN A 146 -13.12 -22.77 -1.00
C ASN A 146 -11.94 -22.59 -1.97
N ALA A 147 -11.79 -21.41 -2.57
CA ALA A 147 -10.68 -21.11 -3.46
C ALA A 147 -9.33 -21.18 -2.74
N ILE A 148 -9.21 -20.55 -1.55
CA ILE A 148 -7.99 -20.64 -0.71
C ILE A 148 -7.65 -22.10 -0.39
N GLN A 149 -8.65 -22.90 -0.05
CA GLN A 149 -8.45 -24.32 0.26
C GLN A 149 -7.97 -25.12 -0.95
N ASN A 150 -8.56 -24.89 -2.12
CA ASN A 150 -8.20 -25.61 -3.34
C ASN A 150 -6.80 -25.23 -3.85
N VAL A 151 -6.44 -23.94 -3.82
CA VAL A 151 -5.11 -23.48 -4.27
C VAL A 151 -3.99 -24.15 -3.46
N LEU A 152 -4.14 -24.25 -2.15
CA LEU A 152 -3.10 -24.87 -1.31
C LEU A 152 -3.03 -26.40 -1.46
N LEU A 153 -4.18 -27.05 -1.71
CA LEU A 153 -4.22 -28.46 -2.05
C LEU A 153 -3.49 -28.75 -3.37
N GLU A 154 -3.75 -27.95 -4.40
CA GLU A 154 -3.21 -28.15 -5.74
C GLU A 154 -1.73 -27.73 -5.87
N ALA A 155 -1.33 -26.63 -5.24
CA ALA A 155 0.01 -26.05 -5.42
C ALA A 155 1.10 -26.70 -4.53
N ALA A 156 0.75 -27.13 -3.31
CA ALA A 156 1.74 -27.55 -2.32
C ALA A 156 1.35 -28.81 -1.52
N GLY A 157 0.19 -29.42 -1.82
CA GLY A 157 -0.35 -30.54 -1.04
C GLY A 157 -0.76 -30.18 0.39
N GLY A 158 -0.82 -28.87 0.71
CA GLY A 158 -1.17 -28.35 2.02
C GLY A 158 -2.67 -28.37 2.30
N LYS A 159 -3.05 -28.32 3.57
CA LYS A 159 -4.45 -28.14 4.01
C LYS A 159 -4.61 -26.77 4.64
N ALA A 160 -5.71 -26.08 4.33
CA ALA A 160 -5.95 -24.72 4.79
C ALA A 160 -7.25 -24.57 5.60
N LEU A 161 -7.20 -23.73 6.62
CA LEU A 161 -8.38 -23.26 7.35
C LEU A 161 -8.39 -21.72 7.39
N PRO A 162 -9.05 -21.05 6.44
CA PRO A 162 -9.13 -19.59 6.42
C PRO A 162 -10.03 -19.06 7.56
N CYS A 163 -9.42 -18.38 8.52
CA CYS A 163 -10.07 -17.75 9.67
C CYS A 163 -10.01 -16.21 9.54
N ILE A 164 -11.10 -15.53 9.89
CA ILE A 164 -11.09 -14.06 10.03
C ILE A 164 -10.77 -13.72 11.46
N VAL A 165 -9.62 -13.11 11.66
CA VAL A 165 -9.11 -12.80 12.98
C VAL A 165 -8.58 -11.37 13.01
N ASP A 166 -9.15 -10.57 13.90
CA ASP A 166 -8.50 -9.37 14.40
C ASP A 166 -7.79 -9.73 15.70
N VAL A 167 -6.45 -9.78 15.70
CA VAL A 167 -5.64 -10.20 16.87
C VAL A 167 -5.81 -9.30 18.11
N ARG A 168 -6.51 -8.18 17.97
CA ARG A 168 -6.89 -7.32 19.09
C ARG A 168 -8.10 -7.87 19.86
N ASP A 169 -8.94 -8.65 19.21
CA ASP A 169 -10.14 -9.28 19.76
C ASP A 169 -9.82 -10.69 20.25
N GLU A 170 -9.76 -10.85 21.58
CA GLU A 170 -9.45 -12.13 22.24
C GLU A 170 -10.42 -13.25 21.84
N LYS A 171 -11.71 -12.93 21.67
CA LYS A 171 -12.68 -13.95 21.27
C LYS A 171 -12.38 -14.47 19.87
N GLN A 172 -12.07 -13.59 18.93
CA GLN A 172 -11.73 -14.01 17.56
C GLN A 172 -10.46 -14.86 17.51
N VAL A 173 -9.47 -14.58 18.38
CA VAL A 173 -8.26 -15.40 18.50
C VAL A 173 -8.60 -16.78 19.05
N ILE A 174 -9.38 -16.86 20.14
CA ILE A 174 -9.82 -18.12 20.75
C ILE A 174 -10.61 -18.95 19.74
N ASP A 175 -11.65 -18.37 19.13
CA ASP A 175 -12.49 -19.06 18.15
C ASP A 175 -11.64 -19.62 16.99
N ALA A 176 -10.63 -18.89 16.51
CA ALA A 176 -9.77 -19.35 15.43
C ALA A 176 -8.85 -20.51 15.85
N VAL A 177 -8.28 -20.45 17.05
CA VAL A 177 -7.44 -21.51 17.62
C VAL A 177 -8.27 -22.78 17.85
N GLU A 178 -9.45 -22.65 18.44
CA GLU A 178 -10.36 -23.79 18.65
C GLU A 178 -10.81 -24.43 17.34
N ASN A 179 -11.11 -23.62 16.32
CA ASN A 179 -11.45 -24.12 14.99
C ASN A 179 -10.26 -24.86 14.34
N ALA A 180 -9.03 -24.36 14.51
CA ALA A 180 -7.83 -25.03 14.01
C ALA A 180 -7.59 -26.38 14.70
N VAL A 181 -7.71 -26.42 16.03
CA VAL A 181 -7.57 -27.66 16.81
C VAL A 181 -8.67 -28.66 16.46
N ALA A 182 -9.92 -28.21 16.34
CA ALA A 182 -11.03 -29.08 15.92
C ALA A 182 -10.82 -29.65 14.52
N LYS A 183 -10.18 -28.89 13.61
CA LYS A 183 -9.97 -29.29 12.23
C LYS A 183 -8.74 -30.20 12.05
N PHE A 184 -7.64 -29.90 12.75
CA PHE A 184 -6.32 -30.50 12.51
C PHE A 184 -5.80 -31.35 13.67
N GLY A 185 -6.46 -31.32 14.83
CA GLY A 185 -6.12 -32.11 16.01
C GLY A 185 -5.14 -31.45 16.99
N GLY A 186 -4.50 -30.35 16.60
CA GLY A 186 -3.51 -29.66 17.43
C GLY A 186 -2.91 -28.43 16.75
N ILE A 187 -1.90 -27.85 17.42
CA ILE A 187 -1.08 -26.75 16.91
C ILE A 187 0.37 -27.08 17.24
N ASP A 188 1.21 -27.16 16.20
CA ASP A 188 2.65 -27.40 16.34
C ASP A 188 3.48 -26.11 16.22
N VAL A 189 2.97 -25.14 15.45
CA VAL A 189 3.70 -23.90 15.16
C VAL A 189 2.78 -22.70 15.28
N VAL A 190 3.28 -21.63 15.90
CA VAL A 190 2.67 -20.30 15.91
C VAL A 190 3.63 -19.32 15.26
N VAL A 191 3.18 -18.58 14.24
CA VAL A 191 3.95 -17.49 13.64
C VAL A 191 3.25 -16.16 13.92
N ASN A 192 3.79 -15.38 14.85
CA ASN A 192 3.32 -14.04 15.17
C ASN A 192 3.87 -13.04 14.13
N ASN A 193 3.21 -12.99 12.98
CA ASN A 193 3.55 -12.12 11.84
C ASN A 193 2.79 -10.78 11.83
N ALA A 194 1.54 -10.77 12.30
CA ALA A 194 0.68 -9.59 12.23
C ALA A 194 1.34 -8.37 12.87
N SER A 195 1.36 -7.24 12.15
CA SER A 195 1.97 -6.00 12.63
C SER A 195 1.28 -4.76 12.05
N ALA A 196 1.38 -3.66 12.79
CA ALA A 196 1.06 -2.31 12.33
C ALA A 196 2.28 -1.40 12.54
N ILE A 197 2.41 -0.42 11.65
CA ILE A 197 3.55 0.50 11.60
C ILE A 197 3.06 1.95 11.47
N SER A 198 3.75 2.86 12.16
CA SER A 198 3.64 4.32 12.05
C SER A 198 4.98 4.91 12.45
N LEU A 199 5.69 5.51 11.49
CA LEU A 199 7.02 6.09 11.71
C LEU A 199 6.90 7.58 12.07
N THR A 200 6.29 7.84 13.23
CA THR A 200 6.03 9.19 13.74
C THR A 200 6.73 9.41 15.07
N GLY A 201 7.26 10.62 15.27
CA GLY A 201 7.74 11.06 16.58
C GLY A 201 6.61 11.19 17.61
N THR A 202 6.96 11.37 18.89
CA THR A 202 6.01 11.34 20.01
C THR A 202 4.83 12.29 19.84
N LEU A 203 5.07 13.57 19.54
CA LEU A 203 4.00 14.58 19.40
C LEU A 203 3.09 14.36 18.17
N ALA A 204 3.61 13.67 17.15
CA ALA A 204 2.87 13.37 15.92
C ALA A 204 2.09 12.06 16.00
N THR A 205 2.37 11.21 16.99
CA THR A 205 1.72 9.92 17.15
C THR A 205 0.40 10.09 17.87
N GLU A 206 -0.70 10.06 17.13
CA GLU A 206 -2.04 10.00 17.73
C GLU A 206 -2.18 8.74 18.61
N MET A 207 -2.85 8.85 19.76
CA MET A 207 -3.03 7.71 20.66
C MET A 207 -3.74 6.54 20.01
N LYS A 208 -4.67 6.78 19.09
CA LYS A 208 -5.30 5.70 18.31
C LYS A 208 -4.30 4.91 17.45
N ARG A 209 -3.23 5.56 16.95
CA ARG A 209 -2.15 4.91 16.20
C ARG A 209 -1.19 4.18 17.14
N TYR A 210 -0.85 4.80 18.27
CA TYR A 210 -0.08 4.16 19.34
C TYR A 210 -0.76 2.85 19.80
N ASP A 211 -2.04 2.93 20.13
CA ASP A 211 -2.86 1.80 20.56
C ASP A 211 -2.97 0.76 19.47
N LEU A 212 -3.11 1.16 18.20
CA LEU A 212 -3.16 0.23 17.08
C LEU A 212 -1.87 -0.60 16.99
N MET A 213 -0.70 0.03 17.04
CA MET A 213 0.59 -0.65 16.99
C MET A 213 0.79 -1.59 18.18
N ASN A 214 0.57 -1.10 19.41
CA ASN A 214 0.77 -1.91 20.60
C ASN A 214 -0.25 -3.04 20.74
N ASN A 215 -1.51 -2.81 20.34
CA ASN A 215 -2.56 -3.83 20.41
C ASN A 215 -2.38 -4.94 19.36
N ILE A 216 -1.83 -4.64 18.18
CA ILE A 216 -1.56 -5.63 17.14
C ILE A 216 -0.23 -6.33 17.38
N ASN A 217 0.84 -5.56 17.60
CA ASN A 217 2.20 -6.10 17.66
C ASN A 217 2.42 -6.82 18.99
N ALA A 218 2.66 -6.08 20.08
CA ALA A 218 3.02 -6.66 21.38
C ALA A 218 1.86 -7.43 22.03
N ARG A 219 0.70 -6.80 22.23
CA ARG A 219 -0.46 -7.44 22.87
C ARG A 219 -0.99 -8.61 22.04
N GLY A 220 -1.09 -8.44 20.72
CA GLY A 220 -1.56 -9.49 19.81
C GLY A 220 -0.65 -10.72 19.85
N THR A 221 0.67 -10.51 19.77
CA THR A 221 1.68 -11.58 19.93
C THR A 221 1.52 -12.31 21.25
N PHE A 222 1.42 -11.57 22.36
CA PHE A 222 1.24 -12.17 23.68
C PHE A 222 -0.05 -13.01 23.77
N LEU A 223 -1.16 -12.46 23.30
CA LEU A 223 -2.47 -13.10 23.32
C LEU A 223 -2.51 -14.37 22.47
N VAL A 224 -2.04 -14.30 21.22
CA VAL A 224 -2.02 -15.46 20.32
C VAL A 224 -1.15 -16.57 20.90
N SER A 225 0.06 -16.24 21.35
CA SER A 225 0.94 -17.22 22.03
C SER A 225 0.25 -17.84 23.25
N ARG A 226 -0.32 -17.01 24.15
CA ARG A 226 -1.04 -17.48 25.34
C ARG A 226 -2.11 -18.51 25.02
N VAL A 227 -2.93 -18.26 24.01
CA VAL A 227 -4.05 -19.13 23.64
C VAL A 227 -3.55 -20.43 22.97
N CYS A 228 -2.44 -20.38 22.25
CA CYS A 228 -1.87 -21.55 21.56
C CYS A 228 -0.98 -22.45 22.44
N ILE A 229 -0.32 -21.90 23.47
CA ILE A 229 0.62 -22.63 24.34
C ILE A 229 0.05 -23.96 24.88
N PRO A 230 -1.20 -24.03 25.40
CA PRO A 230 -1.75 -25.31 25.88
C PRO A 230 -1.79 -26.43 24.83
N TYR A 231 -1.85 -26.07 23.55
CA TYR A 231 -1.82 -27.02 22.42
C TYR A 231 -0.39 -27.32 21.98
N LEU A 232 0.49 -26.31 21.97
CA LEU A 232 1.92 -26.47 21.70
C LEU A 232 2.60 -27.44 22.68
N LYS A 233 2.21 -27.43 23.96
CA LYS A 233 2.70 -28.39 24.97
C LYS A 233 2.44 -29.86 24.61
N LYS A 234 1.54 -30.14 23.68
CA LYS A 234 1.20 -31.48 23.19
C LYS A 234 1.90 -31.84 21.87
N SER A 235 2.55 -30.87 21.23
CA SER A 235 3.29 -31.08 19.99
C SER A 235 4.60 -31.83 20.24
N THR A 236 5.10 -32.50 19.21
CA THR A 236 6.39 -33.20 19.24
C THR A 236 7.57 -32.28 18.91
N ASN A 237 7.33 -31.16 18.22
CA ASN A 237 8.34 -30.17 17.87
C ASN A 237 7.74 -28.74 17.92
N PRO A 238 7.33 -28.23 19.09
CA PRO A 238 6.60 -26.97 19.19
C PRO A 238 7.48 -25.74 18.97
N HIS A 239 7.03 -24.84 18.09
CA HIS A 239 7.69 -23.55 17.81
C HIS A 239 6.75 -22.36 17.91
N ILE A 240 7.22 -21.28 18.52
CA ILE A 240 6.66 -19.93 18.44
C ILE A 240 7.69 -19.04 17.76
N ILE A 241 7.34 -18.51 16.58
CA ILE A 241 8.17 -17.62 15.79
C ILE A 241 7.57 -16.23 15.79
N ASN A 242 8.30 -15.26 16.34
CA ASN A 242 7.89 -13.86 16.30
C ASN A 242 8.64 -13.17 15.15
N ILE A 243 7.92 -12.54 14.22
CA ILE A 243 8.56 -11.73 13.18
C ILE A 243 8.89 -10.38 13.80
N SER A 244 9.99 -10.32 14.55
CA SER A 244 10.40 -9.16 15.34
C SER A 244 11.93 -9.05 15.45
N PRO A 245 12.46 -7.82 15.61
CA PRO A 245 13.90 -7.58 15.52
C PRO A 245 14.67 -8.02 16.77
N PRO A 246 16.01 -8.14 16.67
CA PRO A 246 16.88 -8.11 17.85
C PRO A 246 16.65 -6.86 18.70
N LEU A 247 16.83 -6.97 20.02
CA LEU A 247 16.68 -5.85 20.97
C LEU A 247 17.90 -4.92 20.95
N ASN A 248 18.03 -4.12 19.89
CA ASN A 248 19.10 -3.14 19.76
C ASN A 248 18.79 -1.87 20.57
N MET A 249 19.50 -1.66 21.69
CA MET A 249 19.25 -0.55 22.62
C MET A 249 19.93 0.78 22.24
N LYS A 250 20.48 0.89 21.02
CA LYS A 250 21.08 2.15 20.54
C LYS A 250 20.01 3.25 20.39
N PRO A 251 20.23 4.47 20.89
CA PRO A 251 19.25 5.56 20.85
C PRO A 251 18.70 5.90 19.45
N ILE A 252 19.50 5.69 18.40
CA ILE A 252 19.11 5.93 17.00
C ILE A 252 17.79 5.23 16.62
N TRP A 253 17.53 4.04 17.20
CA TRP A 253 16.32 3.26 16.92
C TRP A 253 15.08 3.73 17.68
N PHE A 254 15.25 4.63 18.65
CA PHE A 254 14.14 5.15 19.46
C PHE A 254 13.82 6.59 19.07
N GLN A 255 14.82 7.37 18.63
CA GLN A 255 14.71 8.83 18.51
C GLN A 255 13.57 9.31 17.60
N ASN A 256 13.27 8.58 16.51
CA ASN A 256 12.37 9.05 15.44
C ASN A 256 10.98 8.42 15.45
N HIS A 257 10.82 7.25 16.07
CA HIS A 257 9.60 6.45 16.00
C HIS A 257 9.44 5.55 17.23
N VAL A 258 9.69 6.11 18.43
CA VAL A 258 9.70 5.37 19.70
C VAL A 258 8.47 4.49 19.91
N ALA A 259 7.28 4.94 19.52
CA ALA A 259 6.05 4.17 19.66
C ALA A 259 6.06 2.86 18.84
N TYR A 260 6.59 2.90 17.61
CA TYR A 260 6.74 1.72 16.78
C TYR A 260 7.84 0.80 17.31
N THR A 261 8.97 1.37 17.72
CA THR A 261 10.08 0.63 18.33
C THR A 261 9.61 -0.14 19.56
N MET A 262 8.89 0.52 20.48
CA MET A 262 8.28 -0.13 21.65
C MET A 262 7.35 -1.27 21.25
N ALA A 263 6.48 -1.07 20.25
CA ALA A 263 5.53 -2.07 19.81
C ALA A 263 6.21 -3.32 19.21
N LYS A 264 7.27 -3.15 18.39
CA LYS A 264 8.04 -4.27 17.83
C LYS A 264 8.93 -4.93 18.89
N TYR A 265 9.58 -4.15 19.75
CA TYR A 265 10.42 -4.69 20.82
C TYR A 265 9.59 -5.43 21.86
N GLY A 266 8.33 -5.06 22.08
CA GLY A 266 7.41 -5.85 22.91
C GLY A 266 7.19 -7.27 22.41
N MET A 267 7.17 -7.49 21.08
CA MET A 267 7.14 -8.85 20.51
C MET A 267 8.43 -9.62 20.81
N SER A 268 9.58 -8.94 20.69
CA SER A 268 10.90 -9.50 21.00
C SER A 268 11.09 -9.77 22.50
N MET A 269 10.51 -8.96 23.38
CA MET A 269 10.48 -9.21 24.82
C MET A 269 9.63 -10.43 25.18
N CYS A 270 8.58 -10.73 24.41
CA CYS A 270 7.86 -11.99 24.56
C CYS A 270 8.77 -13.20 24.28
N VAL A 271 9.72 -13.08 23.33
CA VAL A 271 10.71 -14.13 23.07
C VAL A 271 11.58 -14.38 24.30
N LEU A 272 12.16 -13.33 24.88
CA LEU A 272 12.98 -13.47 26.09
C LEU A 272 12.22 -14.16 27.24
N GLY A 273 11.00 -13.71 27.53
CA GLY A 273 10.21 -14.25 28.64
C GLY A 273 9.73 -15.68 28.37
N MET A 274 9.06 -15.91 27.24
CA MET A 274 8.42 -17.18 26.95
C MET A 274 9.41 -18.30 26.64
N ALA A 275 10.58 -17.98 26.06
CA ALA A 275 11.62 -18.99 25.80
C ALA A 275 12.11 -19.65 27.09
N GLU A 276 12.32 -18.88 28.16
CA GLU A 276 12.75 -19.41 29.45
C GLU A 276 11.56 -20.02 30.22
N GLU A 277 10.38 -19.39 30.18
CA GLU A 277 9.18 -19.88 30.85
C GLU A 277 8.76 -21.27 30.36
N PHE A 278 8.80 -21.52 29.05
CA PHE A 278 8.34 -22.77 28.44
C PHE A 278 9.46 -23.71 28.00
N LYS A 279 10.70 -23.44 28.42
CA LYS A 279 11.84 -24.33 28.21
C LYS A 279 11.61 -25.75 28.75
N PRO A 280 11.02 -25.95 29.96
CA PRO A 280 10.72 -27.30 30.46
C PRO A 280 9.68 -28.04 29.63
N ASP A 281 8.78 -27.31 28.97
CA ASP A 281 7.78 -27.87 28.05
C ASP A 281 8.37 -28.16 26.66
N GLY A 282 9.63 -27.81 26.41
CA GLY A 282 10.30 -28.01 25.12
C GLY A 282 9.80 -27.10 24.00
N ILE A 283 9.12 -25.99 24.32
CA ILE A 283 8.63 -25.03 23.33
C ILE A 283 9.77 -24.10 22.93
N ALA A 284 10.15 -24.14 21.65
CA ALA A 284 11.06 -23.15 21.07
C ALA A 284 10.33 -21.83 20.90
N VAL A 285 10.89 -20.73 21.41
CA VAL A 285 10.39 -19.39 21.16
C VAL A 285 11.55 -18.56 20.62
N ASN A 286 11.45 -18.12 19.37
CA ASN A 286 12.52 -17.38 18.69
C ASN A 286 11.94 -16.19 17.93
N ALA A 287 12.77 -15.18 17.68
CA ALA A 287 12.49 -14.11 16.75
C ALA A 287 13.20 -14.34 15.42
N VAL A 288 12.56 -14.00 14.31
CA VAL A 288 13.17 -13.95 12.98
C VAL A 288 12.95 -12.57 12.37
N TRP A 289 14.01 -11.97 11.86
CA TRP A 289 13.99 -10.63 11.27
C TRP A 289 14.74 -10.62 9.93
N PRO A 290 14.23 -9.91 8.90
CA PRO A 290 14.95 -9.85 7.65
C PRO A 290 16.14 -8.91 7.75
N LYS A 291 17.23 -9.25 7.06
CA LYS A 291 18.40 -8.38 6.95
C LYS A 291 18.11 -7.11 6.14
N THR A 292 17.24 -7.25 5.14
CA THR A 292 16.91 -6.20 4.18
C THR A 292 15.40 -5.98 4.13
N ALA A 293 14.98 -4.84 3.58
CA ALA A 293 13.59 -4.60 3.21
C ALA A 293 12.98 -5.79 2.45
N ILE A 294 11.75 -6.17 2.82
CA ILE A 294 10.97 -7.20 2.13
C ILE A 294 9.87 -6.54 1.31
N TYR A 295 9.80 -6.90 0.03
CA TYR A 295 8.83 -6.37 -0.92
C TYR A 295 7.42 -6.83 -0.54
N THR A 296 6.64 -5.91 0.00
CA THR A 296 5.24 -6.13 0.40
C THR A 296 4.43 -4.89 0.05
N ALA A 297 3.10 -5.05 -0.03
CA ALA A 297 2.20 -3.90 -0.23
C ALA A 297 2.38 -2.80 0.83
N ALA A 298 2.75 -3.16 2.06
CA ALA A 298 3.05 -2.19 3.11
C ALA A 298 4.35 -1.41 2.83
N MET A 299 5.35 -2.07 2.26
CA MET A 299 6.62 -1.44 1.89
C MET A 299 6.45 -0.46 0.71
N ASP A 300 5.67 -0.84 -0.30
CA ASP A 300 5.29 0.07 -1.39
C ASP A 300 4.57 1.33 -0.88
N MET A 301 3.73 1.19 0.16
CA MET A 301 3.08 2.34 0.80
C MET A 301 4.04 3.24 1.57
N LEU A 302 5.14 2.70 2.10
CA LEU A 302 6.10 3.44 2.91
C LEU A 302 7.16 4.17 2.07
N LEU A 303 7.68 3.51 1.03
CA LEU A 303 8.84 4.00 0.26
C LEU A 303 8.48 4.75 -1.03
N SER A 304 7.20 4.81 -1.42
CA SER A 304 6.76 5.22 -2.77
C SER A 304 7.41 4.35 -3.88
N SER A 305 7.09 4.61 -5.15
CA SER A 305 7.48 3.75 -6.28
C SER A 305 8.99 3.43 -6.29
N ASP A 306 9.33 2.20 -6.70
CA ASP A 306 10.66 1.58 -6.73
C ASP A 306 11.10 0.79 -5.48
N SER A 307 10.20 0.48 -4.54
CA SER A 307 10.54 -0.34 -3.37
C SER A 307 11.05 -1.75 -3.74
N SER A 308 10.58 -2.33 -4.87
CA SER A 308 11.06 -3.61 -5.38
C SER A 308 12.53 -3.58 -5.80
N ASN A 309 13.08 -2.43 -6.21
CA ASN A 309 14.47 -2.34 -6.64
C ASN A 309 15.47 -2.43 -5.49
N VAL A 310 15.02 -2.20 -4.26
CA VAL A 310 15.85 -2.16 -3.04
C VAL A 310 15.44 -3.22 -2.01
N SER A 311 14.55 -4.13 -2.39
CA SER A 311 13.97 -5.14 -1.49
C SER A 311 14.23 -6.57 -1.95
N ARG A 312 14.20 -7.50 -1.00
CA ARG A 312 14.09 -8.93 -1.28
C ARG A 312 12.64 -9.36 -1.35
N LYS A 313 12.40 -10.49 -2.02
CA LYS A 313 11.10 -11.13 -2.09
C LYS A 313 10.76 -11.81 -0.76
N PRO A 314 9.48 -11.97 -0.38
CA PRO A 314 9.06 -12.59 0.88
C PRO A 314 9.56 -14.03 1.10
N GLU A 315 9.92 -14.74 0.03
CA GLU A 315 10.38 -16.12 0.05
C GLU A 315 11.62 -16.31 0.93
N ILE A 316 12.50 -15.30 1.06
CA ILE A 316 13.68 -15.42 1.95
C ILE A 316 13.27 -15.61 3.41
N MET A 317 12.23 -14.91 3.86
CA MET A 317 11.68 -15.06 5.20
C MET A 317 10.95 -16.38 5.36
N ALA A 318 10.23 -16.82 4.31
CA ALA A 318 9.55 -18.11 4.31
C ALA A 318 10.54 -19.27 4.46
N ASP A 319 11.63 -19.27 3.67
CA ASP A 319 12.66 -20.31 3.70
C ASP A 319 13.44 -20.26 5.02
N ALA A 320 13.76 -19.07 5.54
CA ALA A 320 14.44 -18.94 6.83
C ALA A 320 13.59 -19.48 7.98
N VAL A 321 12.29 -19.14 8.02
CA VAL A 321 11.36 -19.69 9.02
C VAL A 321 11.22 -21.19 8.85
N TYR A 322 11.09 -21.69 7.62
CA TYR A 322 10.99 -23.12 7.35
C TYR A 322 12.22 -23.90 7.85
N ALA A 323 13.42 -23.41 7.53
CA ALA A 323 14.68 -23.99 8.01
C ALA A 323 14.75 -24.07 9.54
N LEU A 324 14.30 -23.02 10.23
CA LEU A 324 14.23 -22.98 11.69
C LEU A 324 13.21 -24.00 12.25
N LEU A 325 12.03 -24.11 11.63
CA LEU A 325 10.99 -25.08 12.04
C LEU A 325 11.44 -26.54 11.86
N CYS A 326 12.38 -26.80 10.95
CA CYS A 326 12.99 -28.13 10.79
C CYS A 326 14.00 -28.49 11.90
N LYS A 327 14.40 -27.55 12.77
CA LYS A 327 15.25 -27.83 13.93
C LYS A 327 14.43 -28.42 15.07
N ASP A 328 15.08 -29.22 15.90
CA ASP A 328 14.52 -29.67 17.18
C ASP A 328 14.27 -28.45 18.08
N SER A 329 13.02 -28.27 18.53
CA SER A 329 12.59 -27.16 19.37
C SER A 329 13.37 -27.07 20.68
N LYS A 330 13.94 -28.17 21.15
CA LYS A 330 14.79 -28.20 22.36
C LYS A 330 16.22 -27.72 22.10
N SER A 331 16.65 -27.67 20.85
CA SER A 331 18.01 -27.27 20.48
C SER A 331 18.18 -25.76 20.28
N ILE A 332 17.09 -25.04 19.98
CA ILE A 332 17.13 -23.62 19.61
C ILE A 332 15.92 -22.86 20.15
N THR A 333 16.14 -22.06 21.20
CA THR A 333 15.12 -21.21 21.82
C THR A 333 15.76 -19.94 22.37
N GLY A 334 14.98 -18.86 22.49
CA GLY A 334 15.43 -17.57 23.00
C GLY A 334 16.32 -16.78 22.04
N GLN A 335 16.35 -17.14 20.76
CA GLN A 335 17.25 -16.52 19.77
C GLN A 335 16.59 -15.37 19.00
N PHE A 336 17.39 -14.41 18.57
CA PHE A 336 17.02 -13.33 17.64
C PHE A 336 17.78 -13.52 16.34
N LEU A 337 17.15 -14.18 15.39
CA LEU A 337 17.81 -14.69 14.19
C LEU A 337 17.56 -13.79 12.98
N ILE A 338 18.54 -13.73 12.09
CA ILE A 338 18.46 -13.00 10.83
C ILE A 338 18.29 -14.01 9.68
N ASP A 339 17.36 -13.72 8.76
CA ASP A 339 17.01 -14.57 7.62
C ASP A 339 18.22 -15.13 6.85
N GLU A 340 19.13 -14.25 6.44
CA GLU A 340 20.33 -14.60 5.67
C GLU A 340 21.30 -15.46 6.49
N GLU A 341 21.39 -15.26 7.81
CA GLU A 341 22.26 -16.04 8.68
C GLU A 341 21.71 -17.45 8.90
N ILE A 342 20.39 -17.59 9.06
CA ILE A 342 19.73 -18.90 9.14
C ILE A 342 20.03 -19.68 7.85
N LEU A 343 19.79 -19.07 6.69
CA LEU A 343 19.96 -19.73 5.40
C LEU A 343 21.43 -20.04 5.07
N LYS A 344 22.38 -19.20 5.48
CA LYS A 344 23.81 -19.52 5.39
C LYS A 344 24.18 -20.77 6.17
N ASN A 345 23.58 -20.98 7.34
CA ASN A 345 23.82 -22.18 8.14
C ASN A 345 23.24 -23.45 7.49
N GLU A 346 22.27 -23.32 6.59
CA GLU A 346 21.78 -24.40 5.72
C GLU A 346 22.59 -24.56 4.41
N GLY A 347 23.65 -23.76 4.23
CA GLY A 347 24.55 -23.82 3.07
C GLY A 347 24.19 -22.89 1.90
N ILE A 348 23.16 -22.04 2.05
CA ILE A 348 22.82 -21.04 1.02
C ILE A 348 23.80 -19.88 1.10
N THR A 349 24.58 -19.67 0.05
CA THR A 349 25.61 -18.62 -0.01
C THR A 349 25.34 -17.55 -1.05
N ASP A 350 24.55 -17.88 -2.09
CA ASP A 350 24.06 -16.92 -3.08
C ASP A 350 22.61 -16.55 -2.80
N PHE A 351 22.36 -15.25 -2.60
CA PHE A 351 21.04 -14.69 -2.30
C PHE A 351 20.46 -13.89 -3.46
N THR A 352 21.07 -13.98 -4.65
CA THR A 352 20.67 -13.21 -5.84
C THR A 352 19.20 -13.43 -6.19
N ASP A 353 18.71 -14.67 -6.12
CA ASP A 353 17.33 -15.01 -6.51
C ASP A 353 16.27 -14.50 -5.54
N TYR A 354 16.67 -14.20 -4.30
CA TYR A 354 15.80 -13.53 -3.33
C TYR A 354 15.68 -12.03 -3.59
N ALA A 355 16.55 -11.40 -4.38
CA ALA A 355 16.36 -10.00 -4.74
C ALA A 355 15.16 -9.86 -5.70
N CYS A 356 14.30 -8.87 -5.48
CA CYS A 356 13.22 -8.56 -6.42
C CYS A 356 13.78 -8.10 -7.78
N ASN A 357 14.88 -7.34 -7.75
CA ASN A 357 15.70 -7.03 -8.92
C ASN A 357 17.12 -7.59 -8.73
N PRO A 358 17.47 -8.72 -9.36
CA PRO A 358 18.81 -9.32 -9.27
C PRO A 358 19.97 -8.39 -9.64
N ALA A 359 19.74 -7.39 -10.51
CA ALA A 359 20.76 -6.42 -10.89
C ALA A 359 21.16 -5.48 -9.73
N ASN A 360 20.29 -5.33 -8.72
CA ASN A 360 20.51 -4.48 -7.56
C ASN A 360 20.81 -5.27 -6.28
N LYS A 361 21.18 -6.55 -6.39
CA LYS A 361 21.40 -7.44 -5.24
C LYS A 361 22.40 -6.91 -4.20
N ASP A 362 23.35 -6.09 -4.63
CA ASP A 362 24.40 -5.51 -3.77
C ASP A 362 24.02 -4.10 -3.25
N ASN A 363 22.84 -3.58 -3.61
CA ASN A 363 22.35 -2.26 -3.24
C ASN A 363 20.92 -2.34 -2.65
N LEU A 364 20.73 -3.29 -1.73
CA LEU A 364 19.47 -3.51 -1.03
C LEU A 364 19.40 -2.64 0.23
N MET A 365 18.19 -2.18 0.56
CA MET A 365 17.94 -1.42 1.78
C MET A 365 18.04 -2.35 2.99
N LEU A 366 18.94 -2.05 3.93
CA LEU A 366 18.98 -2.74 5.22
C LEU A 366 17.71 -2.47 6.01
N ASP A 367 17.19 -3.49 6.69
CA ASP A 367 16.00 -3.31 7.51
C ASP A 367 16.32 -2.57 8.83
N PHE A 368 15.28 -2.04 9.46
CA PHE A 368 15.37 -1.34 10.74
C PHE A 368 15.98 -2.23 11.83
N PHE A 369 16.56 -1.56 12.84
CA PHE A 369 17.07 -2.17 14.08
C PHE A 369 18.38 -2.94 13.97
N LEU A 370 18.94 -3.08 12.76
CA LEU A 370 20.22 -3.74 12.52
C LEU A 370 21.39 -2.75 12.50
N ASP A 371 22.55 -3.18 12.97
CA ASP A 371 23.75 -2.34 12.93
C ASP A 371 24.19 -2.09 11.48
N GLY A 372 24.54 -0.83 11.16
CA GLY A 372 24.87 -0.41 9.80
C GLY A 372 23.66 -0.01 8.95
N ALA A 373 22.43 -0.27 9.41
CA ALA A 373 21.25 0.31 8.79
C ALA A 373 21.24 1.82 9.03
N HIS A 374 21.51 2.61 7.99
CA HIS A 374 21.33 4.05 8.04
C HIS A 374 19.84 4.36 8.00
N THR A 375 19.32 5.02 9.01
CA THR A 375 17.95 5.57 9.03
C THR A 375 17.85 6.75 8.05
N ASN A 376 18.01 6.49 6.75
CA ASN A 376 17.66 7.42 5.68
C ASN A 376 16.20 7.22 5.24
N VAL A 377 15.33 6.83 6.18
CA VAL A 377 13.89 7.00 6.04
C VAL A 377 13.60 8.33 6.72
N HIS A 378 13.41 9.38 5.91
CA HIS A 378 13.26 10.76 6.33
C HIS A 378 12.40 10.96 7.59
N SER A 379 13.08 11.09 8.72
CA SER A 379 12.63 11.84 9.89
C SER A 379 13.46 13.11 9.95
N ALA A 380 12.79 14.25 10.02
CA ALA A 380 13.41 15.56 10.06
C ALA A 380 14.42 15.71 11.23
N ASP A 381 15.59 16.24 10.85
CA ASP A 381 16.54 17.09 11.58
C ASP A 381 17.75 16.52 12.37
N LYS A 382 18.91 16.97 11.86
CA LYS A 382 20.20 17.43 12.47
C LYS A 382 21.18 16.37 12.98
N THR A 383 22.42 16.30 12.46
CA THR A 383 23.47 17.33 12.59
C THR A 383 24.56 17.31 11.48
N ASN A 384 24.92 18.51 10.99
CA ASN A 384 26.21 19.08 10.52
C ASN A 384 27.24 18.15 9.83
N ASN A 385 27.66 18.32 8.58
CA ASN A 385 28.08 19.55 7.87
C ASN A 385 27.99 19.36 6.34
N GLU A 386 27.82 20.49 5.62
CA GLU A 386 27.77 20.70 4.16
C GLU A 386 26.38 20.63 3.48
N GLU A 387 25.70 21.79 3.53
CA GLU A 387 24.70 22.32 2.58
C GLU A 387 23.58 21.41 2.00
N THR A 388 22.77 20.74 2.83
CA THR A 388 21.52 20.10 2.32
C THR A 388 20.27 20.54 3.10
N GLY A 389 19.74 21.72 2.75
CA GLY A 389 18.38 22.16 3.14
C GLY A 389 17.29 21.47 2.30
N GLN A 390 16.03 21.57 2.71
CA GLN A 390 14.87 21.03 1.98
C GLN A 390 14.77 21.62 0.55
N LEU A 391 15.23 22.85 0.33
CA LEU A 391 15.34 23.48 -0.99
C LEU A 391 16.35 22.76 -1.89
N VAL A 392 17.51 22.37 -1.35
CA VAL A 392 18.55 21.64 -2.11
C VAL A 392 17.96 20.33 -2.62
N HIS A 393 17.27 19.60 -1.74
CA HIS A 393 16.61 18.36 -2.12
C HIS A 393 15.52 18.57 -3.17
N LEU A 394 14.65 19.57 -2.98
CA LEU A 394 13.59 19.90 -3.93
C LEU A 394 14.15 20.26 -5.32
N PHE A 395 15.23 21.03 -5.39
CA PHE A 395 15.88 21.37 -6.66
C PHE A 395 16.62 20.18 -7.29
N ASN A 396 17.19 19.26 -6.50
CA ASN A 396 17.74 18.00 -7.04
C ASN A 396 16.65 17.13 -7.67
N VAL A 397 15.49 17.06 -7.01
CA VAL A 397 14.31 16.34 -7.50
C VAL A 397 13.74 16.97 -8.78
N ILE A 398 13.69 18.30 -8.85
CA ILE A 398 13.35 19.02 -10.08
C ILE A 398 14.35 18.69 -11.18
N ASN A 399 15.66 18.73 -10.89
CA ASN A 399 16.73 18.45 -11.85
C ASN A 399 16.60 17.05 -12.47
N ALA A 400 16.32 16.04 -11.66
CA ALA A 400 16.13 14.65 -12.11
C ALA A 400 14.94 14.46 -13.05
N ASN A 401 13.97 15.38 -13.02
CA ASN A 401 12.76 15.35 -13.82
C ASN A 401 12.77 16.32 -15.02
N LEU A 402 13.88 17.02 -15.26
CA LEU A 402 14.05 17.87 -16.44
C LEU A 402 14.12 17.04 -17.72
N SER A 403 13.52 17.56 -18.79
CA SER A 403 13.52 16.94 -20.11
C SER A 403 13.42 18.00 -21.18
N SER A 404 13.91 17.69 -22.39
CA SER A 404 13.79 18.59 -23.54
C SER A 404 12.34 18.98 -23.86
N GLU A 405 11.39 18.06 -23.65
CA GLU A 405 9.96 18.34 -23.82
C GLU A 405 9.45 19.43 -22.86
N LEU A 406 9.94 19.46 -21.61
CA LEU A 406 9.58 20.48 -20.63
C LEU A 406 10.19 21.85 -20.97
N VAL A 407 11.42 21.85 -21.48
CA VAL A 407 12.12 23.05 -21.98
C VAL A 407 11.34 23.65 -23.15
N ASP A 408 11.02 22.84 -24.16
CA ASP A 408 10.31 23.28 -25.38
C ASP A 408 8.92 23.86 -25.07
N LYS A 409 8.21 23.29 -24.09
CA LYS A 409 6.88 23.76 -23.67
C LYS A 409 6.92 25.08 -22.88
N THR A 410 8.02 25.36 -22.19
CA THR A 410 8.10 26.47 -21.23
C THR A 410 8.84 27.69 -21.79
N GLY A 411 10.06 27.49 -22.31
CA GLY A 411 10.87 28.52 -22.96
C GLY A 411 11.24 29.71 -22.07
N ALA A 412 11.56 29.46 -20.79
CA ALA A 412 11.82 30.52 -19.82
C ALA A 412 12.88 30.14 -18.77
N ILE A 413 13.62 31.15 -18.31
CA ILE A 413 14.54 31.03 -17.16
C ILE A 413 13.89 31.71 -15.96
N TYR A 414 13.78 30.99 -14.85
CA TYR A 414 13.21 31.48 -13.59
C TYR A 414 14.30 31.65 -12.54
N GLN A 415 14.24 32.73 -11.78
CA GLN A 415 15.04 32.92 -10.57
C GLN A 415 14.11 32.96 -9.36
N PHE A 416 14.51 32.31 -8.27
CA PHE A 416 13.80 32.28 -7.01
C PHE A 416 14.67 32.90 -5.93
N ASN A 417 14.22 34.01 -5.39
CA ASN A 417 14.84 34.67 -4.25
C ASN A 417 14.09 34.25 -2.99
N VAL A 418 14.55 33.17 -2.35
CA VAL A 418 13.90 32.60 -1.18
C VAL A 418 14.44 33.26 0.09
N LYS A 419 13.53 33.68 0.97
CA LYS A 419 13.81 34.32 2.27
C LYS A 419 13.47 33.39 3.43
N GLY A 420 13.94 33.72 4.64
CA GLY A 420 13.64 32.95 5.86
C GLY A 420 14.65 31.84 6.17
N LYS A 421 14.18 30.72 6.73
CA LYS A 421 15.02 29.65 7.33
C LYS A 421 15.96 28.97 6.32
N GLU A 422 15.56 28.90 5.06
CA GLU A 422 16.40 28.44 3.95
C GLU A 422 16.55 29.55 2.91
N SER A 423 17.19 30.65 3.30
CA SER A 423 17.42 31.76 2.38
C SER A 423 18.43 31.38 1.29
N GLY A 424 18.17 31.84 0.07
CA GLY A 424 19.05 31.56 -1.06
C GLY A 424 18.46 32.02 -2.37
N VAL A 425 19.35 32.28 -3.33
CA VAL A 425 18.99 32.48 -4.73
C VAL A 425 19.09 31.13 -5.43
N TRP A 426 18.09 30.80 -6.21
CA TRP A 426 18.01 29.55 -6.97
C TRP A 426 17.54 29.86 -8.38
N PHE A 427 17.87 29.02 -9.35
CA PHE A 427 17.40 29.17 -10.72
C PHE A 427 16.85 27.88 -11.29
N LEU A 428 15.93 28.03 -12.25
CA LEU A 428 15.39 26.96 -13.08
C LEU A 428 15.41 27.42 -14.54
N ASP A 429 16.35 26.89 -15.31
CA ASP A 429 16.47 27.10 -16.75
C ASP A 429 15.62 26.06 -17.48
N LEU A 430 14.53 26.52 -18.08
CA LEU A 430 13.68 25.77 -18.99
C LEU A 430 13.65 26.44 -20.37
N LYS A 431 14.78 27.01 -20.78
CA LYS A 431 14.96 27.69 -22.07
C LYS A 431 16.10 27.08 -22.87
N ASN A 432 17.14 26.56 -22.21
CA ASN A 432 18.35 26.07 -22.87
C ASN A 432 18.55 24.55 -22.67
N GLY A 433 19.06 23.88 -23.71
CA GLY A 433 19.49 22.48 -23.65
C GLY A 433 18.39 21.51 -23.18
N LYS A 434 18.72 20.64 -22.22
CA LYS A 434 17.76 19.73 -21.55
C LYS A 434 17.13 20.35 -20.29
N GLY A 435 17.40 21.62 -20.03
CA GLY A 435 17.08 22.33 -18.80
C GLY A 435 18.16 22.14 -17.74
N ALA A 436 18.22 23.09 -16.81
CA ALA A 436 19.15 23.04 -15.68
C ALA A 436 18.54 23.73 -14.46
N THR A 437 19.00 23.37 -13.28
CA THR A 437 18.62 24.04 -12.04
C THR A 437 19.79 24.05 -11.07
N GLY A 438 19.83 25.02 -10.16
CA GLY A 438 20.90 25.11 -9.18
C GLY A 438 20.76 26.27 -8.20
N LYS A 439 21.64 26.27 -7.20
CA LYS A 439 21.80 27.37 -6.23
C LYS A 439 22.68 28.45 -6.86
N GLY A 440 22.26 29.70 -6.73
CA GLY A 440 22.91 30.87 -7.32
C GLY A 440 22.07 31.54 -8.41
N GLU A 441 22.66 32.53 -9.06
CA GLU A 441 22.04 33.22 -10.20
C GLU A 441 22.09 32.37 -11.47
N PRO A 442 21.09 32.47 -12.36
CA PRO A 442 21.14 31.77 -13.64
C PRO A 442 22.29 32.29 -14.51
N SER A 443 22.82 31.43 -15.38
CA SER A 443 23.89 31.77 -16.35
C SER A 443 23.47 32.80 -17.41
N GLN A 444 22.17 33.05 -17.55
CA GLN A 444 21.58 34.09 -18.39
C GLN A 444 20.51 34.85 -17.61
N PRO A 445 20.19 36.11 -17.97
CA PRO A 445 19.16 36.89 -17.29
C PRO A 445 17.83 36.14 -17.16
N ALA A 446 17.29 36.09 -15.94
CA ALA A 446 16.00 35.46 -15.68
C ALA A 446 14.88 36.19 -16.43
N ASP A 447 13.98 35.43 -17.04
CA ASP A 447 12.76 35.97 -17.65
C ASP A 447 11.76 36.40 -16.58
N ALA A 448 11.76 35.74 -15.41
CA ALA A 448 10.96 36.13 -14.26
C ALA A 448 11.68 35.77 -12.94
N THR A 449 11.62 36.68 -11.98
CA THR A 449 12.19 36.51 -10.64
C THR A 449 11.08 36.49 -9.60
N LEU A 450 11.02 35.43 -8.81
CA LEU A 450 10.00 35.16 -7.80
C LEU A 450 10.63 35.28 -6.41
N THR A 451 10.15 36.21 -5.60
CA THR A 451 10.66 36.46 -4.25
C THR A 451 9.61 36.10 -3.20
N MET A 452 9.93 35.18 -2.29
CA MET A 452 9.02 34.72 -1.24
C MET A 452 9.77 34.09 -0.06
N ASP A 453 9.10 33.86 1.07
CA ASP A 453 9.66 33.06 2.16
C ASP A 453 9.66 31.57 1.84
N SER A 454 10.62 30.83 2.40
CA SER A 454 10.80 29.38 2.25
C SER A 454 9.52 28.57 2.51
N GLU A 455 8.73 28.92 3.53
CA GLU A 455 7.45 28.27 3.80
C GLU A 455 6.45 28.42 2.64
N ASN A 456 6.36 29.62 2.05
CA ASN A 456 5.49 29.88 0.90
C ASN A 456 6.01 29.19 -0.35
N PHE A 457 7.34 29.09 -0.52
CA PHE A 457 7.97 28.35 -1.60
C PHE A 457 7.56 26.87 -1.56
N PHE A 458 7.72 26.21 -0.41
CA PHE A 458 7.31 24.80 -0.26
C PHE A 458 5.80 24.60 -0.42
N ALA A 459 4.99 25.52 0.12
CA ALA A 459 3.54 25.47 -0.07
C ALA A 459 3.16 25.60 -1.56
N MET A 460 3.90 26.41 -2.31
CA MET A 460 3.70 26.56 -3.75
C MET A 460 4.08 25.30 -4.52
N PHE A 461 5.27 24.73 -4.25
CA PHE A 461 5.76 23.51 -4.91
C PHE A 461 4.98 22.24 -4.56
N SER A 462 4.41 22.14 -3.35
CA SER A 462 3.49 21.06 -2.99
C SER A 462 2.06 21.25 -3.54
N GLY A 463 1.77 22.42 -4.13
CA GLY A 463 0.45 22.79 -4.65
C GLY A 463 -0.57 23.15 -3.56
N LYS A 464 -0.12 23.36 -2.32
CA LYS A 464 -0.96 23.86 -1.20
C LYS A 464 -1.24 25.36 -1.32
N LEU A 465 -0.39 26.11 -2.03
CA LEU A 465 -0.54 27.54 -2.29
C LEU A 465 -0.45 27.81 -3.79
N LYS A 466 -1.48 28.40 -4.39
CA LYS A 466 -1.46 28.74 -5.81
C LYS A 466 -0.63 30.02 -6.06
N PRO A 467 0.24 30.09 -7.09
CA PRO A 467 1.06 31.27 -7.39
C PRO A 467 0.26 32.57 -7.53
N VAL A 468 -0.88 32.54 -8.22
CA VAL A 468 -1.77 33.70 -8.37
C VAL A 468 -2.27 34.19 -7.00
N SER A 469 -2.69 33.27 -6.13
CA SER A 469 -3.14 33.62 -4.78
C SER A 469 -2.02 34.14 -3.91
N ALA A 470 -0.80 33.60 -4.02
CA ALA A 470 0.36 34.06 -3.27
C ALA A 470 0.73 35.49 -3.68
N PHE A 471 0.68 35.80 -4.97
CA PHE A 471 0.95 37.14 -5.49
C PHE A 471 -0.10 38.16 -5.01
N MET A 472 -1.39 37.85 -5.16
CA MET A 472 -2.49 38.74 -4.73
C MET A 472 -2.51 39.00 -3.22
N THR A 473 -1.96 38.10 -2.41
CA THR A 473 -1.90 38.23 -0.94
C THR A 473 -0.57 38.78 -0.42
N GLY A 474 0.33 39.20 -1.33
CA GLY A 474 1.64 39.76 -0.98
C GLY A 474 2.67 38.74 -0.46
N LYS A 475 2.34 37.44 -0.50
CA LYS A 475 3.22 36.33 -0.07
C LYS A 475 4.26 35.95 -1.12
N LEU A 476 4.07 36.42 -2.34
CA LEU A 476 4.96 36.24 -3.49
C LEU A 476 5.09 37.58 -4.22
N ASN A 477 6.31 38.05 -4.40
CA ASN A 477 6.60 39.18 -5.28
C ASN A 477 7.22 38.69 -6.57
N ILE A 478 6.74 39.18 -7.71
CA ILE A 478 7.22 38.78 -9.04
C ILE A 478 7.77 40.02 -9.74
N SER A 479 8.99 39.93 -10.27
CA SER A 479 9.56 40.89 -11.22
C SER A 479 9.91 40.20 -12.54
N GLY A 480 9.91 40.95 -13.64
CA GLY A 480 10.11 40.40 -14.99
C GLY A 480 8.81 40.07 -15.73
N ASN A 481 8.85 39.12 -16.66
CA ASN A 481 7.74 38.79 -17.55
C ASN A 481 6.64 38.01 -16.81
N MET A 482 5.54 38.69 -16.51
CA MET A 482 4.41 38.13 -15.76
C MET A 482 3.73 36.94 -16.47
N GLN A 483 3.65 36.96 -17.80
CA GLN A 483 3.05 35.84 -18.55
C GLN A 483 3.90 34.57 -18.40
N LYS A 484 5.23 34.70 -18.43
CA LYS A 484 6.15 33.59 -18.17
C LYS A 484 6.10 33.14 -16.71
N ALA A 485 6.00 34.07 -15.76
CA ALA A 485 5.85 33.74 -14.33
C ALA A 485 4.58 32.90 -14.07
N MET A 486 3.47 33.22 -14.73
CA MET A 486 2.20 32.47 -14.55
C MET A 486 2.19 31.10 -15.25
N LYS A 487 3.05 30.87 -16.26
CA LYS A 487 3.25 29.53 -16.83
C LYS A 487 3.85 28.54 -15.83
N LEU A 488 4.56 29.03 -14.82
CA LEU A 488 5.18 28.21 -13.78
C LEU A 488 4.12 27.37 -13.03
N GLU A 489 2.90 27.86 -12.82
CA GLU A 489 1.84 27.08 -12.14
C GLU A 489 1.48 25.79 -12.89
N LYS A 490 1.35 25.88 -14.22
CA LYS A 490 1.07 24.72 -15.07
C LYS A 490 2.24 23.72 -15.05
N LEU A 491 3.47 24.23 -15.05
CA LEU A 491 4.67 23.41 -14.93
C LEU A 491 4.73 22.69 -13.58
N MET A 492 4.52 23.41 -12.47
CA MET A 492 4.52 22.84 -11.12
C MET A 492 3.45 21.76 -10.97
N THR A 493 2.28 21.96 -11.59
CA THR A 493 1.22 20.94 -11.64
C THR A 493 1.63 19.71 -12.44
N SER A 494 2.36 19.88 -13.56
CA SER A 494 2.88 18.78 -14.38
C SER A 494 4.06 18.06 -13.74
N LEU A 495 4.88 18.75 -12.94
CA LEU A 495 5.97 18.15 -12.17
C LEU A 495 5.38 17.33 -11.01
N LYS A 496 4.32 17.82 -10.35
CA LYS A 496 3.61 17.08 -9.30
C LYS A 496 3.03 15.72 -9.72
N SER A 497 2.77 15.47 -11.00
CA SER A 497 2.34 14.13 -11.44
C SER A 497 3.52 13.17 -11.66
N LYS A 498 4.76 13.66 -11.53
CA LYS A 498 6.03 12.92 -11.70
C LYS A 498 6.94 13.00 -10.46
N LEU A 499 6.52 13.77 -9.45
CA LEU A 499 7.11 13.97 -8.12
C LEU A 499 6.13 13.44 -7.08
#